data_AF-A0A957VDM8-F1
#
_entry.id   AF-A0A957VDM8-F1
#
_cell.length_a   1.000
_cell.length_b   1.000
_cell.length_c   1.000
_cell.angle_alpha   90.00
_cell.angle_beta   90.00
_cell.angle_gamma   90.00
#
_symmetry.space_group_name_H-M   'P 1'
#
loop_
_entity.id
_entity.type
_entity.pdbx_description
1 polymer ?
#
loop_
_entity_poly.entity_id
_entity_poly.type
_entity_poly.pdbx_seq_one_letter_code
_entity_poly.pdbx_strand_id
1 'polypeptide(L)'
;MDPDLLENVLNISRHMAQIRNLSPLLDYVVDEAMKLVGAERGFVVLVEPDGSLDFRVKRSLDGTDIPDAEFQISKSVLNQCIKTGEPQLLYDAMNSPEFGGARSVMDLQLRSIMCVPLTSRGKNIGAIYVENRTVKARFDKKDLPPL
;
A
#
# COMPACT_ATOMS: atom_id res chain seq x y z
N MET A 1 -9.50 -24.18 4.71
CA MET A 1 -9.87 -22.78 4.41
C MET A 1 -10.19 -22.15 5.74
N ASP A 2 -9.52 -21.05 6.09
CA ASP A 2 -9.76 -20.35 7.36
C ASP A 2 -11.21 -19.83 7.39
N PRO A 3 -12.09 -20.30 8.30
CA PRO A 3 -13.49 -19.89 8.36
C PRO A 3 -13.67 -18.38 8.46
N ASP A 4 -12.75 -17.71 9.16
CA ASP A 4 -12.80 -16.27 9.42
C ASP A 4 -12.48 -15.45 8.15
N LEU A 5 -11.69 -16.01 7.23
CA LEU A 5 -11.32 -15.32 5.99
C LEU A 5 -12.54 -15.11 5.07
N LEU A 6 -13.37 -16.14 4.90
CA LEU A 6 -14.55 -16.03 4.04
C LEU A 6 -15.57 -15.05 4.63
N GLU A 7 -15.75 -15.07 5.94
CA GLU A 7 -16.62 -14.14 6.64
C GLU A 7 -16.12 -12.70 6.49
N ASN A 8 -14.82 -12.46 6.67
CA ASN A 8 -14.20 -11.14 6.45
C ASN A 8 -14.40 -10.64 5.02
N VAL A 9 -14.14 -11.48 4.01
CA VAL A 9 -14.33 -11.11 2.60
C VAL A 9 -15.79 -10.75 2.30
N LEU A 10 -16.76 -11.51 2.83
CA LEU A 10 -18.18 -11.24 2.62
C LEU A 10 -18.63 -9.95 3.32
N ASN A 11 -18.13 -9.68 4.53
CA ASN A 11 -18.44 -8.45 5.27
C ASN A 11 -17.88 -7.21 4.56
N ILE A 12 -16.64 -7.27 4.07
CA ILE A 12 -16.03 -6.20 3.26
C ILE A 12 -16.86 -5.98 2.00
N SER A 13 -17.18 -7.05 1.26
CA SER A 13 -17.95 -6.97 0.01
C SER A 13 -19.33 -6.33 0.20
N ARG A 14 -20.03 -6.65 1.29
CA ARG A 14 -21.34 -6.08 1.62
C ARG A 14 -21.24 -4.58 1.94
N HIS A 15 -20.24 -4.17 2.73
CA HIS A 15 -20.03 -2.74 3.03
C HIS A 15 -19.66 -1.96 1.77
N MET A 16 -18.77 -2.49 0.94
CA MET A 16 -18.39 -1.86 -0.34
C MET A 16 -19.61 -1.59 -1.23
N ALA A 17 -20.55 -2.54 -1.31
CA ALA A 17 -21.76 -2.41 -2.12
C ALA A 17 -22.71 -1.28 -1.65
N GLN A 18 -22.57 -0.79 -0.42
CA GLN A 18 -23.38 0.30 0.13
C GLN A 18 -22.75 1.68 -0.08
N ILE A 19 -21.44 1.75 -0.36
CA ILE A 19 -20.71 3.01 -0.52
C ILE A 19 -20.86 3.51 -1.97
N ARG A 20 -21.51 4.67 -2.14
CA ARG A 20 -21.77 5.26 -3.47
C ARG A 20 -20.65 6.12 -4.02
N ASN A 21 -19.71 6.54 -3.18
CA ASN A 21 -18.63 7.46 -3.55
C ASN A 21 -17.29 6.74 -3.57
N LEU A 22 -16.48 6.98 -4.61
CA LEU A 22 -15.19 6.31 -4.81
C LEU A 22 -14.20 6.59 -3.67
N SER A 23 -14.09 7.83 -3.19
CA SER A 23 -13.11 8.16 -2.14
C SER A 23 -13.37 7.42 -0.82
N PRO A 24 -14.58 7.49 -0.20
CA PRO A 24 -14.87 6.71 1.01
C PRO A 24 -14.73 5.19 0.82
N LEU A 25 -14.95 4.69 -0.40
CA LEU A 25 -14.76 3.28 -0.70
C LEU A 25 -13.27 2.90 -0.67
N LEU A 26 -12.41 3.71 -1.29
CA LEU A 26 -10.97 3.47 -1.28
C LEU A 26 -10.39 3.59 0.13
N ASP A 27 -10.85 4.57 0.92
CA ASP A 27 -10.44 4.72 2.32
C ASP A 27 -10.78 3.46 3.12
N TYR A 28 -12.02 2.97 3.00
CA TYR A 28 -12.46 1.75 3.67
C TYR A 28 -11.64 0.52 3.24
N VAL A 29 -11.42 0.34 1.95
CA VAL A 29 -10.66 -0.81 1.42
C VAL A 29 -9.21 -0.79 1.93
N VAL A 30 -8.57 0.38 1.97
CA VAL A 30 -7.20 0.51 2.49
C VAL A 30 -7.17 0.24 3.99
N ASP A 31 -8.11 0.78 4.76
CA ASP A 31 -8.18 0.52 6.20
C ASP A 31 -8.33 -0.98 6.50
N GLU A 32 -9.20 -1.69 5.77
CA GLU A 32 -9.38 -3.13 5.94
C GLU A 32 -8.15 -3.92 5.47
N ALA A 33 -7.54 -3.56 4.34
CA ALA A 33 -6.30 -4.19 3.88
C ALA A 33 -5.18 -4.02 4.91
N MET A 34 -5.00 -2.81 5.45
CA MET A 34 -4.01 -2.53 6.50
C MET A 34 -4.23 -3.39 7.74
N LYS A 35 -5.49 -3.57 8.19
CA LYS A 35 -5.82 -4.44 9.33
C LYS A 35 -5.46 -5.89 9.05
N LEU A 36 -5.81 -6.40 7.86
CA LEU A 36 -5.55 -7.79 7.47
C LEU A 36 -4.05 -8.10 7.44
N VAL A 37 -3.24 -7.22 6.86
CA VAL A 37 -1.78 -7.43 6.78
C VAL A 37 -1.02 -6.86 7.98
N GLY A 38 -1.66 -6.12 8.88
CA GLY A 38 -1.08 -5.44 10.04
C GLY A 38 -0.10 -4.32 9.69
N ALA A 39 -0.44 -3.52 8.68
CA ALA A 39 0.32 -2.34 8.28
C ALA A 39 0.09 -1.15 9.22
N GLU A 40 1.11 -0.32 9.43
CA GLU A 40 0.97 0.92 10.21
C GLU A 40 0.45 2.09 9.36
N ARG A 41 0.76 2.08 8.06
CA ARG A 41 0.35 3.11 7.11
C ARG A 41 0.00 2.49 5.76
N GLY A 42 -0.95 3.09 5.07
CA GLY A 42 -1.44 2.62 3.78
C GLY A 42 -1.77 3.77 2.84
N PHE A 43 -1.45 3.60 1.57
CA PHE A 43 -1.62 4.60 0.54
C PHE A 43 -2.17 3.97 -0.73
N VAL A 44 -3.01 4.72 -1.43
CA VAL A 44 -3.35 4.48 -2.84
C VAL A 44 -2.81 5.65 -3.63
N VAL A 45 -1.90 5.36 -4.54
CA VAL A 45 -1.31 6.37 -5.42
C VAL A 45 -1.70 6.04 -6.85
N LEU A 46 -2.27 7.00 -7.57
CA LEU A 46 -2.64 6.87 -8.97
C LEU A 46 -1.68 7.69 -9.84
N VAL A 47 -1.48 7.23 -11.06
CA VAL A 47 -0.70 7.96 -12.07
C VAL A 47 -1.68 8.72 -12.96
N GLU A 48 -1.56 10.05 -12.96
CA GLU A 48 -2.36 10.93 -13.81
C GLU A 48 -1.86 10.93 -15.26
N PRO A 49 -2.67 11.37 -16.24
CA PRO A 49 -2.28 11.41 -17.65
C PRO A 49 -1.02 12.23 -17.96
N ASP A 50 -0.71 13.22 -17.12
CA ASP A 50 0.50 14.04 -17.21
C ASP A 50 1.74 13.39 -16.54
N GLY A 51 1.57 12.21 -15.95
CA GLY A 51 2.60 11.46 -15.23
C GLY A 51 2.78 11.90 -13.78
N SER A 52 2.00 12.86 -13.28
CA SER A 52 2.00 13.22 -11.87
C SER A 52 1.36 12.11 -11.01
N LEU A 53 1.70 12.11 -9.72
CA LEU A 53 1.20 11.12 -8.76
C LEU A 53 0.10 11.76 -7.92
N ASP A 54 -1.11 11.19 -8.00
CA ASP A 54 -2.24 11.55 -7.15
C ASP A 54 -2.32 10.60 -5.94
N PHE A 55 -2.14 11.17 -4.74
CA PHE A 55 -2.23 10.45 -3.47
C PHE A 55 -3.68 10.37 -3.01
N ARG A 56 -4.42 9.44 -3.63
CA ARG A 56 -5.87 9.31 -3.45
C ARG A 56 -6.28 8.89 -2.05
N VAL A 57 -5.48 8.05 -1.39
CA VAL A 57 -5.70 7.56 -0.02
C VAL A 57 -4.39 7.62 0.75
N LYS A 58 -4.46 8.01 2.04
CA LYS A 58 -3.29 8.24 2.91
C LYS A 58 -3.62 7.98 4.39
N ARG A 59 -3.62 6.72 4.79
CA ARG A 59 -4.18 6.28 6.08
C ARG A 59 -3.11 5.86 7.06
N SER A 60 -3.31 6.23 8.31
CA SER A 60 -2.56 5.75 9.48
C SER A 60 -3.33 4.61 10.15
N LEU A 61 -2.65 3.82 10.99
CA LEU A 61 -3.25 2.70 11.73
C LEU A 61 -4.48 3.08 12.56
N ASP A 62 -4.53 4.31 13.09
CA ASP A 62 -5.66 4.82 13.87
C ASP A 62 -6.83 5.34 13.01
N GLY A 63 -6.75 5.19 11.68
CA GLY A 63 -7.76 5.65 10.74
C GLY A 63 -7.77 7.16 10.54
N THR A 64 -6.67 7.86 10.84
CA THR A 64 -6.49 9.28 10.51
C THR A 64 -5.69 9.46 9.22
N ASP A 65 -5.93 10.59 8.56
CA ASP A 65 -5.19 10.95 7.35
C ASP A 65 -3.78 11.45 7.68
N ILE A 66 -2.82 11.06 6.85
CA ILE A 66 -1.42 11.50 6.99
C ILE A 66 -1.25 12.87 6.30
N PRO A 67 -0.83 13.93 7.02
CA PRO A 67 -0.47 15.20 6.40
C PRO A 67 0.78 15.06 5.53
N ASP A 68 0.87 15.82 4.44
CA ASP A 68 2.04 15.87 3.56
C ASP A 68 2.55 14.49 3.12
N ALA A 69 1.59 13.60 2.82
CA ALA A 69 1.80 12.17 2.56
C ALA A 69 2.83 11.90 1.45
N GLU A 70 2.91 12.79 0.45
CA GLU A 70 3.88 12.72 -0.63
C GLU A 70 5.34 12.82 -0.16
N PHE A 71 5.57 13.32 1.06
CA PHE A 71 6.88 13.35 1.72
C PHE A 71 7.04 12.24 2.78
N GLN A 72 6.00 11.47 3.05
CA GLN A 72 5.94 10.46 4.11
C GLN A 72 5.97 9.01 3.57
N ILE A 73 6.41 8.84 2.32
CA ILE A 73 6.51 7.55 1.62
C ILE A 73 7.87 7.39 0.93
N SER A 74 8.32 6.14 0.74
CA SER A 74 9.48 5.89 -0.13
C SER A 74 9.14 6.03 -1.61
N LYS A 75 9.44 7.20 -2.19
CA LYS A 75 9.29 7.46 -3.64
C LYS A 75 10.11 6.50 -4.50
N SER A 76 11.27 6.04 -4.03
CA SER A 76 12.10 5.08 -4.77
C SER A 76 11.41 3.74 -4.93
N VAL A 77 10.81 3.20 -3.86
CA VAL A 77 10.08 1.92 -3.90
C VAL A 77 8.80 2.07 -4.72
N LEU A 78 8.04 3.15 -4.49
CA LEU A 78 6.83 3.45 -5.23
C LEU A 78 7.08 3.55 -6.74
N ASN A 79 8.09 4.34 -7.15
CA ASN A 79 8.42 4.52 -8.56
C ASN A 79 8.93 3.22 -9.20
N GLN A 80 9.68 2.40 -8.46
CA GLN A 80 10.11 1.09 -8.98
C GLN A 80 8.88 0.23 -9.27
N CYS A 81 7.94 0.11 -8.32
CA CYS A 81 6.72 -0.66 -8.50
C CYS A 81 5.89 -0.16 -9.70
N ILE A 82 5.71 1.16 -9.80
CA ILE A 82 4.96 1.77 -10.92
C ILE A 82 5.66 1.46 -12.25
N LYS A 83 6.98 1.64 -12.31
CA LYS A 83 7.78 1.47 -13.52
C LYS A 83 7.84 0.02 -14.01
N THR A 84 8.03 -0.93 -13.10
CA THR A 84 8.14 -2.36 -13.45
C THR A 84 6.79 -3.00 -13.66
N GLY A 85 5.74 -2.49 -13.01
CA GLY A 85 4.46 -3.19 -12.93
C GLY A 85 4.55 -4.46 -12.08
N GLU A 86 5.59 -4.58 -11.24
CA GLU A 86 5.84 -5.73 -10.39
C GLU A 86 5.81 -5.35 -8.91
N PRO A 87 5.27 -6.22 -8.02
CA PRO A 87 5.27 -5.96 -6.59
C PRO A 87 6.67 -5.79 -6.01
N GLN A 88 6.82 -4.88 -5.05
CA GLN A 88 8.04 -4.67 -4.27
C GLN A 88 7.77 -5.08 -2.82
N LEU A 89 8.53 -6.05 -2.32
CA LEU A 89 8.41 -6.58 -0.96
C LEU A 89 9.75 -6.47 -0.25
N LEU A 90 9.82 -5.59 0.75
CA LEU A 90 11.04 -5.34 1.53
C LEU A 90 10.79 -5.77 2.97
N TYR A 91 11.42 -6.87 3.38
CA TYR A 91 11.37 -7.36 4.76
C TYR A 91 12.12 -6.45 5.73
N ASP A 92 13.22 -5.84 5.28
CA ASP A 92 13.99 -4.86 6.04
C ASP A 92 14.42 -3.74 5.11
N ALA A 93 13.65 -2.65 5.04
CA ALA A 93 13.85 -1.63 4.03
C ALA A 93 15.22 -0.95 4.16
N MET A 94 15.67 -0.63 5.38
CA MET A 94 16.99 -0.02 5.63
C MET A 94 18.18 -0.93 5.25
N ASN A 95 17.99 -2.25 5.28
CA ASN A 95 19.03 -3.22 4.91
C ASN A 95 18.78 -3.83 3.51
N SER A 96 17.82 -3.29 2.76
CA SER A 96 17.62 -3.71 1.37
C SER A 96 18.85 -3.34 0.54
N PRO A 97 19.45 -4.28 -0.21
CA PRO A 97 20.56 -3.98 -1.10
C PRO A 97 20.22 -2.89 -2.13
N GLU A 98 18.96 -2.83 -2.55
CA GLU A 98 18.49 -1.92 -3.60
C GLU A 98 18.01 -0.57 -3.04
N PHE A 99 17.41 -0.57 -1.84
CA PHE A 99 16.70 0.60 -1.31
C PHE A 99 17.24 1.12 0.03
N GLY A 100 18.11 0.39 0.72
CA GLY A 100 18.58 0.74 2.07
C GLY A 100 19.32 2.07 2.14
N GLY A 101 20.07 2.41 1.10
CA GLY A 101 20.75 3.70 0.97
C GLY A 101 19.88 4.84 0.44
N ALA A 102 18.61 4.58 0.09
CA ALA A 102 17.73 5.62 -0.41
C ALA A 102 17.37 6.59 0.73
N ARG A 103 17.55 7.89 0.48
CA ARG A 103 17.25 8.94 1.48
C ARG A 103 15.83 8.82 2.04
N SER A 104 14.84 8.50 1.21
CA SER A 104 13.46 8.30 1.66
C SER A 104 13.29 7.14 2.65
N VAL A 105 14.07 6.07 2.53
CA VAL A 105 14.03 4.92 3.45
C VAL A 105 14.70 5.27 4.77
N MET A 106 15.85 5.95 4.72
CA MET A 106 16.61 6.34 5.90
C MET A 106 15.89 7.44 6.71
N ASP A 107 15.46 8.52 6.06
CA ASP A 107 14.84 9.67 6.71
C ASP A 107 13.50 9.30 7.37
N LEU A 108 12.75 8.37 6.77
CA LEU A 108 11.47 7.88 7.31
C LEU A 108 11.63 6.66 8.24
N GLN A 109 12.85 6.14 8.41
CA GLN A 109 13.18 4.97 9.22
C GLN A 109 12.31 3.73 8.89
N LEU A 110 12.07 3.47 7.61
CA LEU A 110 11.16 2.40 7.17
C LEU A 110 11.73 1.03 7.52
N ARG A 111 10.87 0.14 8.03
CA ARG A 111 11.29 -1.20 8.48
C ARG A 111 10.81 -2.28 7.54
N SER A 112 9.55 -2.27 7.14
CA SER A 112 9.06 -3.16 6.10
C SER A 112 8.09 -2.43 5.19
N ILE A 113 8.11 -2.81 3.90
CA ILE A 113 7.31 -2.18 2.85
C ILE A 113 6.75 -3.27 1.96
N MET A 114 5.48 -3.14 1.59
CA MET A 114 4.87 -3.87 0.50
C MET A 114 4.20 -2.86 -0.45
N CYS A 115 4.61 -2.88 -1.70
CA CYS A 115 4.06 -2.02 -2.76
C CYS A 115 3.58 -2.90 -3.90
N VAL A 116 2.31 -2.79 -4.25
CA VAL A 116 1.64 -3.65 -5.23
C VAL A 116 1.09 -2.77 -6.35
N PRO A 117 1.36 -3.08 -7.63
CA PRO A 117 0.91 -2.28 -8.76
C PRO A 117 -0.61 -2.39 -8.94
N LEU A 118 -1.25 -1.27 -9.27
CA LEU A 118 -2.65 -1.24 -9.66
C LEU A 118 -2.73 -1.31 -11.18
N THR A 119 -3.12 -2.45 -11.72
CA THR A 119 -3.19 -2.65 -13.17
C THR A 119 -4.62 -2.65 -13.65
N SER A 120 -4.92 -1.81 -14.65
CA SER A 120 -6.21 -1.77 -15.34
C SER A 120 -5.99 -1.93 -16.84
N ARG A 121 -6.68 -2.90 -17.44
CA ARG A 121 -6.60 -3.20 -18.88
C ARG A 121 -5.15 -3.35 -19.38
N GLY A 122 -4.31 -4.03 -18.59
CA GLY A 122 -2.90 -4.27 -18.92
C GLY A 122 -1.98 -3.06 -18.77
N LYS A 123 -2.47 -1.92 -18.24
CA LYS A 123 -1.66 -0.75 -17.94
C LYS A 123 -1.58 -0.56 -16.43
N ASN A 124 -0.38 -0.29 -15.94
CA ASN A 124 -0.21 0.15 -14.57
C ASN A 124 -0.76 1.58 -14.43
N ILE A 125 -1.73 1.76 -13.55
CA ILE A 125 -2.40 3.03 -13.26
C ILE A 125 -2.02 3.58 -11.89
N GLY A 126 -1.16 2.90 -11.13
CA GLY A 126 -0.83 3.31 -9.76
C GLY A 126 -0.25 2.20 -8.89
N ALA A 127 -0.32 2.38 -7.58
CA ALA A 127 0.06 1.35 -6.62
C ALA A 127 -0.73 1.46 -5.32
N ILE A 128 -0.91 0.31 -4.67
CA ILE A 128 -1.21 0.23 -3.24
C ILE A 128 0.13 0.08 -2.52
N TYR A 129 0.39 0.96 -1.56
CA TYR A 129 1.61 0.94 -0.78
C TYR A 129 1.26 0.84 0.71
N VAL A 130 1.88 -0.11 1.40
CA VAL A 130 1.77 -0.23 2.86
C VAL A 130 3.16 -0.33 3.49
N GLU A 131 3.30 0.24 4.68
CA GLU A 131 4.57 0.23 5.42
C GLU A 131 4.39 0.05 6.93
N ASN A 132 5.48 -0.39 7.55
CA ASN A 132 5.68 -0.34 9.00
C ASN A 132 7.03 0.36 9.29
N ARG A 133 7.03 1.20 10.31
CA ARG A 133 8.21 1.89 10.85
C ARG A 133 8.73 1.24 12.14
N THR A 134 7.97 0.36 12.76
CA THR A 134 8.40 -0.34 13.98
C THR A 134 8.78 -1.80 13.75
N VAL A 135 8.09 -2.49 12.82
CA VAL A 135 8.21 -3.94 12.61
C VAL A 135 8.93 -4.27 11.29
N LYS A 136 9.95 -5.14 11.35
CA LYS A 136 10.56 -5.79 10.18
C LYS A 136 9.77 -7.04 9.81
N ALA A 137 9.86 -7.46 8.55
CA ALA A 137 9.26 -8.68 8.02
C ALA A 137 7.77 -8.80 8.36
N ARG A 138 7.04 -7.66 8.36
CA ARG A 138 5.61 -7.64 8.63
C ARG A 138 4.82 -8.33 7.51
N PHE A 139 5.29 -8.12 6.29
CA PHE A 139 4.70 -8.65 5.07
C PHE A 139 5.58 -9.77 4.54
N ASP A 140 4.95 -10.77 3.93
CA ASP A 140 5.63 -11.82 3.19
C ASP A 140 4.90 -12.13 1.87
N LYS A 141 5.36 -13.15 1.14
CA LYS A 141 4.81 -13.52 -0.17
C LYS A 141 3.33 -13.94 -0.13
N LYS A 142 2.81 -14.46 0.98
CA LYS A 142 1.37 -14.81 1.08
C LYS A 142 0.47 -13.59 1.17
N ASP A 143 1.02 -12.43 1.51
CA ASP A 143 0.27 -11.17 1.61
C ASP A 143 0.17 -10.45 0.25
N LEU A 144 0.98 -10.88 -0.73
CA LEU A 144 0.88 -10.39 -2.11
C LEU A 144 -0.38 -10.95 -2.77
N PRO A 145 -1.05 -10.16 -3.64
CA PRO A 145 -2.16 -10.69 -4.41
C PRO A 145 -1.69 -11.88 -5.25
N PRO A 146 -2.55 -12.90 -5.44
CA PRO A 146 -2.25 -13.98 -6.37
C PRO A 146 -2.13 -13.39 -7.78
N LEU A 147 -1.00 -13.68 -8.43
CA LEU A 147 -0.72 -13.34 -9.83
C LEU A 147 -1.65 -14.08 -10.79
#